data_AF-A0A496VFS6-F1
#
_entry.id   AF-A0A496VFS6-F1
#
_cell.length_a   1.000
_cell.length_b   1.000
_cell.length_c   1.000
_cell.angle_alpha   90.00
_cell.angle_beta   90.00
_cell.angle_gamma   90.00
#
_symmetry.space_group_name_H-M   'P 1'
#
loop_
_entity.id
_entity.type
_entity.pdbx_description
1 polymer ?
#
loop_
_entity_poly.entity_id
_entity_poly.type
_entity_poly.pdbx_seq_one_letter_code
_entity_poly.pdbx_strand_id
1 'polypeptide(L)'
;KNGKVVKRWNDFDFASIENSKRFKAGVQWGYDARASEGRKWDFSVIVGNGSIVGHQPCFRPPGLHQITSAEPQELKISSNTINIQKAGLDIEGTLDTTVTIVNDGKNVLSSTIGELLNESKSVHPFGPYAGAFYLPRSVAEPHFHVNLEWEDRASGESRDYYYIRVFQKNGQMAWSSPIWIEQN
;
A
#
# COMPACT_ATOMS: atom_id res chain seq x y z
N LYS A 1 5.18 -11.84 27.46
CA LYS A 1 6.22 -11.93 28.51
C LYS A 1 6.60 -13.40 28.68
N ASN A 2 7.84 -13.76 28.41
CA ASN A 2 8.39 -15.10 28.68
C ASN A 2 7.50 -16.25 28.15
N GLY A 3 7.01 -16.11 26.90
CA GLY A 3 6.12 -17.07 26.24
C GLY A 3 4.63 -16.97 26.62
N LYS A 4 4.28 -16.24 27.68
CA LYS A 4 2.90 -16.03 28.13
C LYS A 4 2.31 -14.74 27.53
N VAL A 5 1.02 -14.82 27.17
CA VAL A 5 0.22 -13.66 26.77
C VAL A 5 -0.09 -12.85 28.02
N VAL A 6 0.35 -11.59 28.03
CA VAL A 6 0.16 -10.65 29.16
C VAL A 6 -0.77 -9.50 28.79
N LYS A 7 -0.92 -9.21 27.50
CA LYS A 7 -1.85 -8.22 26.96
C LYS A 7 -2.39 -8.71 25.63
N ARG A 8 -3.68 -8.48 25.40
CA ARG A 8 -4.36 -8.67 24.12
C ARG A 8 -5.15 -7.40 23.83
N TRP A 9 -5.04 -6.92 22.60
CA TRP A 9 -5.90 -5.90 22.05
C TRP A 9 -6.85 -6.60 21.08
N ASN A 10 -8.14 -6.39 21.28
CA ASN A 10 -9.20 -6.80 20.36
C ASN A 10 -9.87 -5.53 19.85
N ASP A 11 -10.55 -5.63 18.71
CA ASP A 11 -11.42 -4.57 18.18
C ASP A 11 -10.78 -3.19 18.29
N PHE A 12 -9.78 -2.97 17.43
CA PHE A 12 -9.20 -1.64 17.30
C PHE A 12 -10.33 -0.71 16.83
N ASP A 13 -10.87 0.07 17.76
CA ASP A 13 -11.75 1.22 17.52
C ASP A 13 -10.93 2.28 16.82
N PHE A 14 -10.67 1.98 15.56
CA PHE A 14 -9.99 2.83 14.64
C PHE A 14 -10.77 4.13 14.51
N ALA A 15 -10.04 5.25 14.42
CA ALA A 15 -10.60 6.47 13.85
C ALA A 15 -11.44 6.10 12.63
N SER A 16 -12.64 6.67 12.52
CA SER A 16 -13.50 6.38 11.38
C SER A 16 -12.69 6.52 10.09
N ILE A 17 -12.92 5.63 9.14
CA ILE A 17 -12.28 5.71 7.81
C ILE A 17 -12.43 7.13 7.23
N GLU A 18 -13.54 7.81 7.57
CA GLU A 18 -13.84 9.20 7.25
C GLU A 18 -12.83 10.21 7.80
N ASN A 19 -12.23 9.96 8.96
CA ASN A 19 -11.24 10.82 9.59
C ASN A 19 -9.78 10.41 9.30
N SER A 20 -9.57 9.34 8.52
CA SER A 20 -8.23 8.89 8.17
C SER A 20 -7.49 9.95 7.37
N LYS A 21 -6.23 10.21 7.74
CA LYS A 21 -5.35 11.16 7.04
C LYS A 21 -4.29 10.49 6.18
N ARG A 22 -4.24 9.16 6.20
CA ARG A 22 -3.25 8.36 5.49
C ARG A 22 -3.88 7.12 4.89
N PHE A 23 -3.42 6.74 3.69
CA PHE A 23 -4.03 5.70 2.89
C PHE A 23 -2.96 4.92 2.13
N LYS A 24 -3.16 3.61 1.96
CA LYS A 24 -2.46 2.83 0.93
C LYS A 24 -3.31 2.79 -0.32
N ALA A 25 -2.75 3.23 -1.44
CA ALA A 25 -3.33 3.09 -2.76
C ALA A 25 -2.45 2.19 -3.62
N GLY A 26 -3.01 1.65 -4.71
CA GLY A 26 -2.26 0.85 -5.67
C GLY A 26 -2.45 1.36 -7.08
N VAL A 27 -1.46 1.10 -7.92
CA VAL A 27 -1.58 1.21 -9.38
C VAL A 27 -1.10 -0.10 -10.00
N GLN A 28 -1.87 -0.60 -10.96
CA GLN A 28 -1.52 -1.76 -11.76
C GLN A 28 -1.62 -1.43 -13.25
N TRP A 29 -0.75 -2.04 -14.04
CA TRP A 29 -0.74 -1.90 -15.49
C TRP A 29 -0.27 -3.20 -16.14
N GLY A 30 -0.45 -3.30 -17.46
CA GLY A 30 -0.08 -4.49 -18.23
C GLY A 30 -1.30 -5.18 -18.84
N TYR A 31 -1.24 -6.50 -18.95
CA TYR A 31 -2.25 -7.33 -19.64
C TYR A 31 -2.42 -6.94 -21.13
N ASP A 32 -1.38 -7.18 -21.92
CA ASP A 32 -1.48 -7.14 -23.38
C ASP A 32 -1.35 -8.56 -23.94
N ALA A 33 -2.49 -9.18 -24.23
CA ALA A 33 -2.54 -10.54 -24.74
C ALA A 33 -1.95 -10.69 -26.15
N ARG A 34 -1.64 -9.58 -26.83
CA ARG A 34 -1.14 -9.54 -28.20
C ARG A 34 0.36 -9.23 -28.27
N ALA A 35 0.97 -8.77 -27.17
CA ALA A 35 2.38 -8.40 -27.14
C ALA A 35 3.25 -9.60 -26.77
N SER A 36 3.89 -10.23 -27.76
CA SER A 36 4.86 -11.32 -27.53
C SER A 36 6.20 -10.82 -26.95
N GLU A 37 6.56 -9.55 -27.19
CA GLU A 37 7.83 -8.95 -26.78
C GLU A 37 7.69 -7.92 -25.64
N GLY A 38 6.48 -7.77 -25.10
CA GLY A 38 6.16 -6.77 -24.08
C GLY A 38 5.75 -5.42 -24.66
N ARG A 39 4.94 -4.69 -23.90
CA ARG A 39 4.56 -3.31 -24.20
C ARG A 39 5.34 -2.37 -23.31
N LYS A 40 5.83 -1.27 -23.87
CA LYS A 40 6.40 -0.16 -23.11
C LYS A 40 5.29 0.68 -22.47
N TRP A 41 5.49 1.01 -21.21
CA TRP A 41 4.61 1.83 -20.38
C TRP A 41 5.45 2.94 -19.78
N ASP A 42 5.19 4.18 -20.19
CA ASP A 42 5.80 5.38 -19.62
C ASP A 42 4.67 6.30 -19.17
N PHE A 43 4.41 6.34 -17.87
CA PHE A 43 3.27 7.06 -17.31
C PHE A 43 3.60 7.64 -15.95
N SER A 44 2.74 8.56 -15.50
CA SER A 44 2.85 9.19 -14.19
C SER A 44 1.59 8.92 -13.38
N VAL A 45 1.74 8.77 -12.07
CA VAL A 45 0.64 8.76 -11.12
C VAL A 45 0.68 10.06 -10.34
N ILE A 46 -0.34 10.88 -10.52
CA ILE A 46 -0.50 12.18 -9.88
C ILE A 46 -1.41 12.04 -8.67
N VAL A 47 -0.98 12.59 -7.54
CA VAL A 47 -1.78 12.70 -6.31
C VAL A 47 -2.22 14.15 -6.13
N GLY A 48 -3.52 14.42 -6.28
CA GLY A 48 -4.09 15.75 -6.10
C GLY A 48 -4.66 15.94 -4.70
N ASN A 49 -4.48 17.11 -4.10
CA ASN A 49 -4.93 17.43 -2.73
C ASN A 49 -4.41 16.44 -1.67
N GLY A 50 -3.16 16.02 -1.81
CA GLY A 50 -2.49 15.08 -0.93
C GLY A 50 -1.00 15.00 -1.25
N SER A 51 -0.32 14.07 -0.60
CA SER A 51 1.11 13.84 -0.79
C SER A 51 1.46 12.36 -0.73
N ILE A 52 2.33 11.91 -1.62
CA ILE A 52 3.00 10.62 -1.60
C ILE A 52 4.10 10.71 -0.54
N VAL A 53 3.94 9.97 0.56
CA VAL A 53 4.93 9.86 1.64
C VAL A 53 5.72 8.56 1.58
N GLY A 54 5.36 7.66 0.68
CA GLY A 54 6.08 6.42 0.44
C GLY A 54 5.57 5.70 -0.80
N HIS A 55 6.39 4.79 -1.33
CA HIS A 55 6.03 3.94 -2.45
C HIS A 55 6.68 2.57 -2.29
N GLN A 56 6.07 1.54 -2.89
CA GLN A 56 6.62 0.19 -2.89
C GLN A 56 6.50 -0.41 -4.30
N PRO A 57 7.62 -0.66 -5.00
CA PRO A 57 7.58 -1.41 -6.24
C PRO A 57 7.23 -2.87 -5.94
N CYS A 58 6.25 -3.42 -6.67
CA CYS A 58 5.87 -4.83 -6.60
C CYS A 58 6.10 -5.49 -7.97
N PHE A 59 7.25 -5.18 -8.57
CA PHE A 59 7.58 -5.58 -9.95
C PHE A 59 7.90 -7.07 -10.02
N ARG A 60 7.47 -7.68 -11.12
CA ARG A 60 7.67 -9.09 -11.40
C ARG A 60 8.48 -9.24 -12.68
N PRO A 61 9.42 -10.20 -12.74
CA PRO A 61 10.07 -10.55 -14.00
C PRO A 61 9.07 -11.19 -14.98
N PRO A 62 9.39 -11.24 -16.28
CA PRO A 62 10.53 -10.59 -16.94
C PRO A 62 10.24 -9.12 -17.26
N GLY A 63 11.30 -8.33 -17.43
CA GLY A 63 11.21 -6.94 -17.87
C GLY A 63 12.04 -5.99 -17.02
N LEU A 64 12.35 -4.83 -17.61
CA LEU A 64 12.91 -3.70 -16.86
C LEU A 64 11.75 -2.83 -16.39
N HIS A 65 11.70 -2.60 -15.08
CA HIS A 65 10.67 -1.80 -14.42
C HIS A 65 11.36 -0.84 -13.46
N GLN A 66 11.01 0.43 -13.54
CA GLN A 66 11.67 1.46 -12.76
C GLN A 66 10.67 2.55 -12.36
N ILE A 67 10.76 2.97 -11.11
CA ILE A 67 10.26 4.27 -10.67
C ILE A 67 11.35 5.27 -11.03
N THR A 68 11.09 6.13 -12.02
CA THR A 68 12.09 7.06 -12.55
C THR A 68 12.14 8.37 -11.78
N SER A 69 11.08 8.72 -11.06
CA SER A 69 11.01 9.87 -10.15
C SER A 69 9.88 9.63 -9.13
N ALA A 70 10.08 10.11 -7.92
CA ALA A 70 9.12 10.04 -6.82
C ALA A 70 9.12 11.37 -6.07
N GLU A 71 8.17 12.23 -6.43
CA GLU A 71 7.93 13.52 -5.81
C GLU A 71 6.65 13.47 -4.96
N PRO A 72 6.45 14.43 -4.04
CA PRO A 72 5.25 14.47 -3.19
C PRO A 72 3.92 14.38 -3.94
N GLN A 73 3.80 14.84 -5.18
CA GLN A 73 2.53 14.79 -5.93
C GLN A 73 2.60 13.94 -7.20
N GLU A 74 3.74 13.31 -7.49
CA GLU A 74 3.96 12.60 -8.75
C GLU A 74 4.89 11.41 -8.58
N LEU A 75 4.45 10.24 -9.06
CA LEU A 75 5.29 9.06 -9.23
C LEU A 75 5.42 8.74 -10.72
N LYS A 76 6.62 8.82 -11.27
CA LYS A 76 6.89 8.45 -12.67
C LYS A 76 7.36 7.01 -12.77
N ILE A 77 6.77 6.26 -13.71
CA ILE A 77 7.05 4.85 -13.91
C ILE A 77 7.42 4.63 -15.39
N SER A 78 8.52 3.92 -15.59
CA SER A 78 8.89 3.33 -16.89
C SER A 78 8.98 1.82 -16.76
N SER A 79 8.32 1.10 -17.65
CA SER A 79 8.19 -0.34 -17.57
C SER A 79 8.05 -0.96 -18.96
N ASN A 80 8.69 -2.10 -19.20
CA ASN A 80 8.36 -2.95 -20.35
C ASN A 80 7.88 -4.33 -19.84
N THR A 81 6.64 -4.71 -20.16
CA THR A 81 6.06 -5.95 -19.64
C THR A 81 5.06 -6.61 -20.56
N ILE A 82 4.98 -7.94 -20.48
CA ILE A 82 3.90 -8.79 -21.01
C ILE A 82 2.84 -9.13 -19.94
N ASN A 83 3.19 -8.97 -18.67
CA ASN A 83 2.37 -9.39 -17.52
C ASN A 83 1.83 -8.18 -16.75
N ILE A 84 0.99 -8.45 -15.76
CA ILE A 84 0.52 -7.40 -14.85
C ILE A 84 1.65 -7.02 -13.88
N GLN A 85 1.88 -5.72 -13.77
CA GLN A 85 2.80 -5.09 -12.84
C GLN A 85 2.05 -4.22 -11.84
N LYS A 86 2.68 -3.92 -10.71
CA LYS A 86 2.07 -3.14 -9.63
C LYS A 86 3.09 -2.25 -8.92
N ALA A 87 2.63 -1.06 -8.51
CA ALA A 87 3.25 -0.26 -7.47
C ALA A 87 2.22 0.10 -6.38
N GLY A 88 2.67 0.14 -5.14
CA GLY A 88 1.91 0.68 -4.01
C GLY A 88 2.33 2.11 -3.71
N LEU A 89 1.38 2.92 -3.25
CA LEU A 89 1.56 4.28 -2.77
C LEU A 89 1.12 4.36 -1.31
N ASP A 90 1.86 5.13 -0.53
CA ASP A 90 1.48 5.61 0.79
C ASP A 90 1.17 7.10 0.67
N ILE A 91 -0.07 7.48 0.93
CA ILE A 91 -0.60 8.80 0.64
C ILE A 91 -1.09 9.42 1.93
N GLU A 92 -0.61 10.63 2.24
CA GLU A 92 -1.26 11.53 3.19
C GLU A 92 -2.27 12.41 2.46
N GLY A 93 -3.46 12.56 3.01
CA GLY A 93 -4.56 13.26 2.35
C GLY A 93 -5.90 13.07 3.04
N THR A 94 -6.97 13.20 2.28
CA THR A 94 -8.36 13.05 2.71
C THR A 94 -9.12 12.15 1.75
N LEU A 95 -10.41 11.92 1.99
CA LEU A 95 -11.26 11.18 1.05
C LEU A 95 -11.34 11.85 -0.34
N ASP A 96 -11.17 13.17 -0.42
CA ASP A 96 -11.21 13.95 -1.67
C ASP A 96 -9.87 13.95 -2.41
N THR A 97 -8.81 13.39 -1.83
CA THR A 97 -7.51 13.24 -2.50
C THR A 97 -7.68 12.37 -3.73
N THR A 98 -7.17 12.82 -4.87
CA THR A 98 -7.31 12.10 -6.15
C THR A 98 -6.05 11.33 -6.48
N VAL A 99 -6.23 10.16 -7.10
CA VAL A 99 -5.16 9.38 -7.72
C VAL A 99 -5.45 9.31 -9.21
N THR A 100 -4.56 9.92 -10.01
CA THR A 100 -4.74 10.05 -11.46
C THR A 100 -3.57 9.43 -12.20
N ILE A 101 -3.87 8.55 -13.16
CA ILE A 101 -2.88 8.02 -14.09
C ILE A 101 -2.86 8.92 -15.32
N VAL A 102 -1.68 9.43 -15.65
CA VAL A 102 -1.41 10.24 -16.83
C VAL A 102 -0.50 9.45 -17.76
N ASN A 103 -0.99 9.18 -18.97
CA ASN A 103 -0.24 8.49 -20.02
C ASN A 103 -0.30 9.34 -21.30
N ASP A 104 0.84 9.57 -21.94
CA ASP A 104 0.96 10.43 -23.13
C ASP A 104 0.34 11.84 -22.95
N GLY A 105 0.52 12.43 -21.76
CA GLY A 105 0.01 13.75 -21.40
C GLY A 105 -1.51 13.82 -21.18
N LYS A 106 -2.21 12.68 -21.18
CA LYS A 106 -3.66 12.60 -20.97
C LYS A 106 -3.99 11.90 -19.66
N ASN A 107 -4.97 12.43 -18.93
CA ASN A 107 -5.55 11.76 -17.77
C ASN A 107 -6.37 10.56 -18.27
N VAL A 108 -5.85 9.35 -18.11
CA VAL A 108 -6.50 8.13 -18.63
C VAL A 108 -7.39 7.46 -17.59
N LEU A 109 -7.10 7.64 -16.30
CA LEU A 109 -7.91 7.13 -15.20
C LEU A 109 -7.72 8.03 -13.98
N SER A 110 -8.82 8.45 -13.35
CA SER A 110 -8.80 9.25 -12.13
C SER A 110 -9.90 8.77 -11.18
N SER A 111 -9.61 8.79 -9.88
CA SER A 111 -10.58 8.48 -8.84
C SER A 111 -10.14 9.10 -7.52
N THR A 112 -11.09 9.39 -6.64
CA THR A 112 -10.80 9.84 -5.27
C THR A 112 -10.46 8.66 -4.35
N ILE A 113 -9.77 8.92 -3.24
CA ILE A 113 -9.56 7.92 -2.19
C ILE A 113 -10.91 7.41 -1.65
N GLY A 114 -11.90 8.29 -1.48
CA GLY A 114 -13.25 7.92 -1.03
C GLY A 114 -13.91 6.88 -1.93
N GLU A 115 -13.83 7.04 -3.25
CA GLU A 115 -14.31 6.05 -4.21
C GLU A 115 -13.48 4.76 -4.14
N LEU A 116 -12.15 4.88 -4.12
CA LEU A 116 -11.25 3.73 -4.10
C LEU A 116 -11.35 2.90 -2.82
N LEU A 117 -11.82 3.45 -1.70
CA LEU A 117 -12.08 2.64 -0.50
C LEU A 117 -13.24 1.64 -0.72
N ASN A 118 -14.18 1.99 -1.60
CA ASN A 118 -15.38 1.22 -1.87
C ASN A 118 -15.22 0.27 -3.06
N GLU A 119 -14.52 0.69 -4.11
CA GLU A 119 -14.41 -0.06 -5.35
C GLU A 119 -13.05 0.13 -6.05
N SER A 120 -12.75 -0.75 -6.99
CA SER A 120 -11.59 -0.59 -7.86
C SER A 120 -12.00 -0.01 -9.20
N LYS A 121 -11.10 0.74 -9.87
CA LYS A 121 -11.36 1.34 -11.19
C LYS A 121 -10.39 0.80 -12.23
N SER A 122 -10.84 0.67 -13.48
CA SER A 122 -10.02 0.19 -14.60
C SER A 122 -10.29 0.96 -15.89
N VAL A 123 -9.29 1.06 -16.77
CA VAL A 123 -9.46 1.54 -18.14
C VAL A 123 -8.60 0.73 -19.11
N HIS A 124 -9.08 0.60 -20.35
CA HIS A 124 -8.37 -0.03 -21.47
C HIS A 124 -8.01 1.04 -22.51
N PRO A 125 -6.94 1.82 -22.30
CA PRO A 125 -6.67 3.02 -23.09
C PRO A 125 -6.30 2.71 -24.55
N PHE A 126 -5.88 1.47 -24.83
CA PHE A 126 -5.47 1.00 -26.15
C PHE A 126 -6.49 0.06 -26.81
N GLY A 127 -7.69 -0.04 -26.23
CA GLY A 127 -8.74 -0.96 -26.64
C GLY A 127 -8.69 -2.32 -25.92
N PRO A 128 -9.70 -3.18 -26.14
CA PRO A 128 -9.81 -4.47 -25.45
C PRO A 128 -8.57 -5.35 -25.68
N TYR A 129 -8.09 -5.97 -24.60
CA TYR A 129 -6.94 -6.90 -24.57
C TYR A 129 -5.58 -6.30 -24.98
N ALA A 130 -5.49 -4.99 -25.21
CA ALA A 130 -4.27 -4.31 -25.65
C ALA A 130 -3.56 -3.56 -24.50
N GLY A 131 -3.77 -4.00 -23.26
CA GLY A 131 -3.29 -3.32 -22.06
C GLY A 131 -4.42 -2.66 -21.26
N ALA A 132 -4.24 -2.61 -19.94
CA ALA A 132 -5.12 -1.93 -19.00
C ALA A 132 -4.33 -1.17 -17.95
N PHE A 133 -4.94 -0.10 -17.43
CA PHE A 133 -4.59 0.48 -16.13
C PHE A 133 -5.67 0.13 -15.11
N TYR A 134 -5.25 -0.08 -13.86
CA TYR A 134 -6.14 -0.44 -12.78
C TYR A 134 -5.71 0.23 -11.47
N LEU A 135 -6.67 0.85 -10.81
CA LEU A 135 -6.57 1.37 -9.45
C LEU A 135 -7.34 0.40 -8.54
N PRO A 136 -6.64 -0.49 -7.80
CA PRO A 136 -7.28 -1.36 -6.82
C PRO A 136 -7.88 -0.56 -5.67
N ARG A 137 -8.76 -1.20 -4.90
CA ARG A 137 -9.27 -0.62 -3.66
C ARG A 137 -8.15 -0.11 -2.75
N SER A 138 -8.34 1.09 -2.24
CA SER A 138 -7.47 1.71 -1.24
C SER A 138 -7.76 1.15 0.16
N VAL A 139 -6.81 1.35 1.07
CA VAL A 139 -6.91 0.93 2.46
C VAL A 139 -6.61 2.15 3.33
N ALA A 140 -7.48 2.48 4.28
CA ALA A 140 -7.24 3.54 5.25
C ALA A 140 -6.24 3.11 6.33
N GLU A 141 -5.48 4.07 6.87
CA GLU A 141 -4.45 3.86 7.91
C GLU A 141 -4.84 2.88 9.00
N PRO A 142 -6.04 2.96 9.58
CA PRO A 142 -6.33 2.10 10.71
C PRO A 142 -6.31 0.61 10.33
N HIS A 143 -6.56 0.25 9.07
CA HIS A 143 -6.48 -1.15 8.63
C HIS A 143 -5.05 -1.67 8.35
N PHE A 144 -4.02 -0.81 8.40
CA PHE A 144 -2.63 -1.23 8.15
C PHE A 144 -1.59 -0.70 9.15
N HIS A 145 -1.96 0.23 10.02
CA HIS A 145 -1.11 0.81 11.07
C HIS A 145 -1.86 0.83 12.39
N VAL A 146 -1.21 0.38 13.46
CA VAL A 146 -1.67 0.62 14.83
C VAL A 146 -0.49 1.04 15.70
N ASN A 147 -0.72 2.03 16.58
CA ASN A 147 0.21 2.39 17.64
C ASN A 147 -0.36 1.90 18.97
N LEU A 148 0.44 1.14 19.72
CA LEU A 148 0.03 0.52 20.98
C LEU A 148 1.04 0.87 22.05
N GLU A 149 0.52 1.31 23.20
CA GLU A 149 1.31 1.53 24.40
C GLU A 149 0.83 0.58 25.49
N TRP A 150 1.78 -0.04 26.18
CA TRP A 150 1.52 -0.90 27.33
C TRP A 150 2.73 -0.94 28.23
N GLU A 151 2.49 -0.82 29.53
CA GLU A 151 3.50 -0.86 30.57
C GLU A 151 3.40 -2.21 31.31
N ASP A 152 4.55 -2.84 31.54
CA ASP A 152 4.69 -4.02 32.37
C ASP A 152 5.40 -3.68 33.68
N ARG A 153 4.99 -4.33 34.78
CA ARG A 153 5.72 -4.26 36.03
C ARG A 153 6.76 -5.38 36.08
N ALA A 154 7.98 -5.02 36.46
CA ALA A 154 9.08 -5.96 36.66
C ALA A 154 8.64 -7.21 37.45
N SER A 155 8.92 -8.40 36.92
CA SER A 155 8.57 -9.69 37.54
C SER A 155 9.45 -10.05 38.74
N GLY A 156 10.49 -9.26 39.02
CA GLY A 156 11.59 -9.65 39.91
C GLY A 156 12.53 -10.71 39.32
N GLU A 157 12.30 -11.17 38.08
CA GLU A 157 13.24 -12.03 37.35
C GLU A 157 14.40 -11.21 36.78
N SER A 158 15.58 -11.81 36.62
CA SER A 158 16.78 -11.13 36.10
C SER A 158 16.64 -10.68 34.64
N ARG A 159 15.75 -11.32 33.87
CA ARG A 159 15.54 -11.03 32.45
C ARG A 159 14.13 -11.38 32.01
N ASP A 160 13.49 -10.46 31.30
CA ASP A 160 12.22 -10.69 30.62
C ASP A 160 12.38 -10.56 29.09
N TYR A 161 11.52 -11.23 28.32
CA TYR A 161 11.36 -10.95 26.89
C TYR A 161 9.91 -10.76 26.46
N TYR A 162 9.75 -9.90 25.46
CA TYR A 162 8.48 -9.50 24.87
C TYR A 162 8.51 -9.69 23.37
N TYR A 163 7.37 -10.07 22.80
CA TYR A 163 7.17 -10.06 21.37
C TYR A 163 5.68 -9.84 21.09
N ILE A 164 5.39 -9.25 19.95
CA ILE A 164 4.01 -8.97 19.51
C ILE A 164 3.64 -9.99 18.45
N ARG A 165 2.39 -10.43 18.46
CA ARG A 165 1.77 -11.21 17.38
C ARG A 165 0.57 -10.45 16.85
N VAL A 166 0.44 -10.37 15.54
CA VAL A 166 -0.67 -9.74 14.85
C VAL A 166 -1.39 -10.81 14.04
N PHE A 167 -2.72 -10.83 14.14
CA PHE A 167 -3.59 -11.69 13.36
C PHE A 167 -4.54 -10.79 12.57
N GLN A 168 -4.59 -10.98 11.25
CA GLN A 168 -5.57 -10.31 10.40
C GLN A 168 -6.84 -11.15 10.28
N LYS A 169 -7.97 -10.53 9.94
CA LYS A 169 -9.27 -11.22 9.75
C LYS A 169 -9.22 -12.32 8.67
N ASN A 170 -8.29 -12.24 7.73
CA ASN A 170 -8.07 -13.25 6.68
C ASN A 170 -7.18 -14.43 7.13
N GLY A 171 -6.79 -14.48 8.41
CA GLY A 171 -5.93 -15.53 8.96
C GLY A 171 -4.43 -15.31 8.76
N GLN A 172 -3.99 -14.24 8.09
CA GLN A 172 -2.57 -13.91 8.00
C GLN A 172 -2.02 -13.50 9.36
N MET A 173 -0.75 -13.87 9.60
CA MET A 173 -0.08 -13.68 10.88
C MET A 173 1.28 -13.03 10.68
N ALA A 174 1.64 -12.16 11.62
CA ALA A 174 2.99 -11.62 11.74
C ALA A 174 3.40 -11.61 13.22
N TRP A 175 4.71 -11.62 13.48
CA TRP A 175 5.25 -11.45 14.81
C TRP A 175 6.54 -10.64 14.79
N SER A 176 6.81 -9.94 15.89
CA SER A 176 8.12 -9.31 16.08
C SER A 176 9.15 -10.35 16.54
N SER A 177 10.43 -10.05 16.35
CA SER A 177 11.48 -10.72 17.11
C SER A 177 11.30 -10.48 18.62
N PRO A 178 11.84 -11.35 19.48
CA PRO A 178 11.90 -11.10 20.91
C PRO A 178 12.74 -9.86 21.23
N ILE A 179 12.21 -9.00 22.09
CA ILE A 179 12.89 -7.86 22.70
C ILE A 179 13.22 -8.25 24.12
N TRP A 180 14.51 -8.28 24.46
CA TRP A 180 15.02 -8.67 25.77
C TRP A 180 15.20 -7.45 26.66
N ILE A 181 14.74 -7.55 27.90
CA ILE A 181 14.86 -6.52 28.92
C ILE A 181 15.61 -7.13 30.10
N GLU A 182 16.73 -6.51 30.46
CA GLU A 182 17.55 -6.89 31.61
C GLU A 182 17.31 -5.89 32.74
N GLN A 183 17.17 -6.39 33.97
CA GLN A 183 17.09 -5.54 35.15
C GLN A 183 18.51 -5.21 35.59
N ASN A 184 18.86 -3.91 35.60
CA ASN A 184 20.11 -3.41 36.19
C ASN A 184 19.99 -3.27 37.70
#